data_AF-A0AA47N0G5-F1
#
_entry.id   AF-A0AA47N0G5-F1
#
_cell.length_a   1.000
_cell.length_b   1.000
_cell.length_c   1.000
_cell.angle_alpha   90.00
_cell.angle_beta   90.00
_cell.angle_gamma   90.00
#
_symmetry.space_group_name_H-M   'P 1'
#
loop_
_entity.id
_entity.type
_entity.pdbx_description
1 polymer ?
#
loop_
_entity_poly.entity_id
_entity_poly.type
_entity_poly.pdbx_seq_one_letter_code
_entity_poly.pdbx_strand_id
1 'polypeptide(L)'
;MSITMQYITKSWEMHSCCLGCSGLYTDHTGENLKEAFEGKIEEWKFDISRMAGITTDNASNNKPFKDGFTWIPCFGHTLHLAVNKAIDINRVSAALSRLRETISAFTRSPKLSRQLLKKQK
;
A
#
# COMPACT_ATOMS: atom_id res chain seq x y z
N MET A 1 6.42 -7.34 -7.31
CA MET A 1 7.12 -6.57 -6.26
C MET A 1 7.95 -5.49 -6.90
N SER A 2 7.86 -4.27 -6.38
CA SER A 2 8.74 -3.16 -6.75
C SER A 2 9.67 -2.82 -5.59
N ILE A 3 10.91 -2.45 -5.90
CA ILE A 3 11.92 -2.06 -4.92
C ILE A 3 12.44 -0.69 -5.30
N THR A 4 12.41 0.23 -4.35
CA THR A 4 12.93 1.59 -4.51
C THR A 4 13.95 1.84 -3.42
N MET A 5 15.17 2.21 -3.80
CA MET A 5 16.20 2.66 -2.88
C MET A 5 16.01 4.14 -2.60
N GLN A 6 16.10 4.52 -1.33
CA GLN A 6 16.12 5.91 -0.90
C GLN A 6 17.39 6.18 -0.10
N TYR A 7 18.02 7.32 -0.33
CA TYR A 7 19.21 7.74 0.41
C TYR A 7 19.29 9.27 0.49
N ILE A 8 20.08 9.74 1.46
CA ILE A 8 20.32 11.16 1.69
C ILE A 8 21.80 11.44 1.41
N THR A 9 22.09 12.47 0.63
CA THR A 9 23.46 12.90 0.29
C THR A 9 24.09 13.71 1.43
N LYS A 10 25.39 14.01 1.29
CA LYS A 10 26.09 14.92 2.22
C LYS A 10 25.53 16.34 2.21
N SER A 11 24.89 16.75 1.12
CA SER A 11 24.18 18.03 0.96
C SER A 11 22.76 18.01 1.54
N TRP A 12 22.36 16.94 2.26
CA TRP A 12 21.00 16.76 2.80
C TRP A 12 19.91 16.67 1.73
N GLU A 13 20.25 16.18 0.53
CA GLU A 13 19.29 15.99 -0.54
C GLU A 13 18.79 14.54 -0.53
N MET A 14 17.47 14.37 -0.58
CA MET A 14 16.84 13.05 -0.66
C MET A 14 16.78 12.59 -2.11
N HIS A 15 17.30 11.39 -2.37
CA HIS A 15 17.20 10.73 -3.66
C HIS A 15 16.36 9.47 -3.56
N SER A 16 15.66 9.17 -4.66
CA SER A 16 14.84 7.97 -4.80
C SER A 16 15.13 7.34 -6.16
N CYS A 17 15.52 6.06 -6.16
CA CYS A 17 15.84 5.31 -7.37
C CYS A 17 15.05 4.00 -7.39
N CYS A 18 14.24 3.80 -8.43
CA CYS A 18 13.56 2.53 -8.66
C CYS A 18 14.58 1.50 -9.12
N LEU A 19 14.85 0.49 -8.30
CA LEU A 19 15.77 -0.60 -8.62
C LEU A 19 15.13 -1.65 -9.53
N GLY A 20 13.80 -1.70 -9.53
CA GLY A 20 13.06 -2.56 -10.43
C GLY A 20 11.61 -2.79 -10.01
N CYS A 21 10.84 -3.31 -10.96
CA CYS A 21 9.50 -3.81 -10.75
C CYS A 21 9.38 -5.16 -11.45
N SER A 22 9.22 -6.22 -10.66
CA SER A 22 9.16 -7.59 -11.17
C SER A 22 7.83 -8.22 -10.83
N GLY A 23 7.21 -8.89 -11.80
CA GLY A 23 6.08 -9.77 -11.54
C GLY A 23 6.53 -10.94 -10.67
N LEU A 24 5.78 -11.23 -9.60
CA LEU A 24 5.97 -12.45 -8.82
C LEU A 24 4.90 -13.43 -9.27
N TYR A 25 5.32 -14.46 -10.00
CA TYR A 25 4.47 -15.52 -10.56
C TYR A 25 4.33 -16.73 -9.63
N THR A 26 4.92 -16.65 -8.44
CA THR A 26 4.78 -17.60 -7.34
C THR A 26 3.85 -17.02 -6.27
N ASP A 27 3.49 -17.84 -5.27
CA ASP A 27 2.74 -17.37 -4.12
C ASP A 27 3.48 -16.21 -3.41
N HIS A 28 2.76 -15.19 -2.97
CA HIS A 28 3.35 -14.02 -2.31
C HIS A 28 3.60 -14.30 -0.82
N THR A 29 4.25 -15.42 -0.51
CA THR A 29 4.76 -15.76 0.83
C THR A 29 5.91 -14.84 1.21
N GLY A 30 6.22 -14.75 2.50
CA GLY A 30 7.32 -13.91 2.95
C GLY A 30 8.68 -14.38 2.43
N GLU A 31 8.86 -15.69 2.33
CA GLU A 31 10.07 -16.31 1.80
C GLU A 31 10.28 -15.93 0.33
N ASN A 32 9.24 -16.04 -0.50
CA ASN A 32 9.32 -15.69 -1.92
C ASN A 32 9.56 -14.20 -2.15
N LEU A 33 8.96 -13.33 -1.31
CA LEU A 33 9.22 -11.90 -1.35
C LEU A 33 10.68 -11.59 -0.98
N LYS A 34 11.19 -12.25 0.07
CA LYS A 34 12.57 -12.10 0.52
C LYS A 34 13.56 -12.54 -0.55
N GLU A 35 13.36 -13.70 -1.17
CA GLU A 35 14.19 -14.22 -2.25
C GLU A 35 14.24 -13.24 -3.44
N ALA A 36 13.08 -12.76 -3.88
CA ALA A 36 13.01 -11.80 -4.97
C ALA A 36 13.69 -10.45 -4.62
N PHE A 37 13.70 -10.09 -3.33
CA PHE A 37 14.35 -8.88 -2.85
C PHE A 37 15.88 -9.07 -2.86
N GLU A 38 16.36 -10.17 -2.28
CA GLU A 38 17.78 -10.52 -2.25
C GLU A 38 18.37 -10.63 -3.66
N GLY A 39 17.64 -11.26 -4.60
CA GLY A 39 18.07 -11.33 -6.00
C GLY A 39 18.22 -9.95 -6.65
N LYS A 40 17.37 -8.98 -6.32
CA LYS A 40 17.50 -7.60 -6.80
C LYS A 40 18.65 -6.85 -6.13
N ILE A 41 18.88 -7.05 -4.84
CA ILE A 41 20.03 -6.47 -4.14
C ILE A 41 21.35 -7.00 -4.72
N GLU A 42 21.42 -8.30 -5.03
CA GLU A 42 22.58 -8.94 -5.67
C GLU A 42 22.81 -8.44 -7.10
N GLU A 43 21.75 -8.31 -7.91
CA GLU A 43 21.83 -7.78 -9.28
C GLU A 43 22.48 -6.40 -9.32
N TRP A 44 22.10 -5.53 -8.39
CA TRP A 44 22.68 -4.18 -8.25
C TRP A 44 23.98 -4.14 -7.45
N LYS A 45 24.43 -5.29 -6.92
CA LYS A 45 25.64 -5.44 -6.09
C LYS A 45 25.64 -4.52 -4.86
N PHE A 46 24.47 -4.34 -4.25
CA PHE A 46 24.35 -3.56 -3.03
C PHE A 46 24.76 -4.36 -1.81
N ASP A 47 25.55 -3.72 -0.94
CA ASP A 47 25.90 -4.27 0.37
C ASP A 47 24.76 -4.01 1.35
N ILE A 48 24.00 -5.07 1.64
CA ILE A 48 22.83 -5.02 2.51
C ILE A 48 23.17 -4.63 3.95
N SER A 49 24.42 -4.86 4.40
CA SER A 49 24.86 -4.50 5.75
C SER A 49 24.90 -2.99 5.99
N ARG A 50 24.91 -2.20 4.91
CA ARG A 50 24.90 -0.73 4.95
C ARG A 50 23.50 -0.14 4.87
N MET A 51 22.46 -0.97 4.78
CA MET A 51 21.08 -0.51 4.70
C MET A 51 20.63 0.03 6.06
N ALA A 52 20.19 1.29 6.10
CA ALA A 52 19.72 1.92 7.34
C ALA A 52 18.38 1.36 7.84
N GLY A 53 17.55 0.89 6.91
CA GLY A 53 16.26 0.27 7.23
C GLY A 53 15.46 -0.04 5.97
N ILE A 54 14.33 -0.72 6.17
CA ILE A 54 13.42 -1.10 5.09
C ILE A 54 11.99 -0.64 5.43
N THR A 55 11.28 -0.14 4.41
CA THR A 55 9.86 0.20 4.53
C THR A 55 9.02 -0.71 3.65
N THR A 56 8.01 -1.32 4.26
CA THR A 56 6.99 -2.14 3.58
C THR A 56 5.62 -1.82 4.16
N ASP A 57 4.54 -2.25 3.48
CA ASP A 57 3.22 -2.20 4.11
C ASP A 57 3.12 -3.18 5.30
N ASN A 58 2.02 -3.09 6.06
CA ASN A 58 1.89 -3.89 7.28
C ASN A 58 1.43 -5.34 7.00
N ALA A 59 1.40 -5.80 5.76
CA ALA A 59 0.97 -7.16 5.43
C ALA A 59 1.79 -8.22 6.18
N SER A 60 1.15 -9.35 6.46
CA SER A 60 1.72 -10.45 7.23
C SER A 60 2.86 -11.16 6.49
N ASN A 61 2.78 -11.23 5.17
CA ASN A 61 3.83 -11.78 4.32
C ASN A 61 5.13 -10.96 4.37
N ASN A 62 5.12 -9.70 4.80
CA ASN A 62 6.35 -8.92 4.99
C ASN A 62 7.15 -9.32 6.24
N LYS A 63 6.72 -10.32 7.01
CA LYS A 63 7.34 -10.74 8.27
C LYS A 63 8.87 -10.94 8.17
N PRO A 64 9.44 -11.59 7.14
CA PRO A 64 10.89 -11.74 7.05
C PRO A 64 11.65 -10.41 7.00
N PHE A 65 11.06 -9.36 6.43
CA PHE A 65 11.65 -8.02 6.44
C PHE A 65 11.53 -7.34 7.80
N LYS A 66 10.42 -7.60 8.52
CA LYS A 66 10.19 -7.06 9.87
C LYS A 66 11.17 -7.63 10.88
N ASP A 67 11.47 -8.93 10.75
CA ASP A 67 12.32 -9.66 11.67
C ASP A 67 13.82 -9.53 11.30
N GLY A 68 14.13 -9.29 10.01
CA GLY A 68 15.50 -9.29 9.49
C GLY A 68 16.18 -7.92 9.35
N PHE A 69 15.45 -6.81 9.46
CA PHE A 69 15.99 -5.46 9.25
C PHE A 69 15.44 -4.46 10.26
N THR A 70 16.05 -3.27 10.34
CA THR A 70 15.40 -2.10 10.95
C THR A 70 14.17 -1.74 10.12
N TRP A 71 13.01 -2.25 10.52
CA TRP A 71 11.76 -2.09 9.79
C TRP A 71 11.01 -0.84 10.19
N ILE A 72 10.58 -0.08 9.19
CA ILE A 72 9.75 1.11 9.34
C ILE A 72 8.43 0.82 8.63
N PRO A 73 7.27 0.88 9.31
CA PRO A 73 6.00 0.62 8.68
C PRO A 73 5.67 1.72 7.66
N CYS A 74 5.05 1.33 6.54
CA CYS A 74 4.54 2.30 5.58
C CYS A 74 3.53 3.24 6.26
N PHE A 75 3.84 4.53 6.25
CA PHE A 75 2.97 5.56 6.82
C PHE A 75 1.58 5.54 6.19
N GLY A 76 1.51 5.49 4.85
CA GLY A 76 0.23 5.51 4.13
C GLY A 76 -0.66 4.33 4.49
N HIS A 77 -0.10 3.12 4.58
CA HIS A 77 -0.86 1.94 4.99
C HIS A 77 -1.27 2.01 6.47
N THR A 78 -0.39 2.49 7.34
CA THR A 78 -0.69 2.66 8.77
C THR A 78 -1.83 3.67 8.99
N LEU A 79 -1.80 4.80 8.28
CA LEU A 79 -2.87 5.78 8.30
C LEU A 79 -4.17 5.20 7.74
N HIS A 80 -4.10 4.46 6.63
CA HIS A 80 -5.26 3.79 6.05
C HIS A 80 -5.91 2.80 7.02
N LEU A 81 -5.12 2.02 7.76
CA LEU A 81 -5.63 1.13 8.81
C LEU A 81 -6.34 1.90 9.93
N ALA A 82 -5.79 3.05 10.36
CA ALA A 82 -6.43 3.89 11.37
C ALA A 82 -7.77 4.45 10.88
N VAL A 83 -7.81 4.92 9.62
CA VAL A 83 -9.03 5.42 8.98
C VAL A 83 -10.07 4.31 8.83
N ASN A 84 -9.68 3.12 8.40
CA ASN A 84 -10.60 1.97 8.29
C ASN A 84 -11.21 1.61 9.64
N LYS A 85 -10.39 1.58 10.72
CA LYS A 85 -10.90 1.38 12.08
C LYS A 85 -11.93 2.44 12.49
N ALA A 86 -11.73 3.69 12.10
CA ALA A 86 -12.69 4.76 12.36
C ALA A 86 -13.97 4.61 11.52
N ILE A 87 -13.86 4.14 10.27
CA ILE A 87 -14.98 3.85 9.38
C ILE A 87 -15.82 2.67 9.92
N ASP A 88 -15.18 1.68 10.52
CA ASP A 88 -15.83 0.48 11.07
C ASP A 88 -16.61 0.76 12.37
N ILE A 89 -16.49 1.96 12.96
CA ILE A 89 -17.33 2.37 14.09
C ILE A 89 -18.80 2.25 13.67
N ASN A 90 -19.60 1.49 14.42
CA ASN A 90 -20.98 1.11 14.09
C ASN A 90 -21.82 2.27 13.52
N ARG A 91 -21.78 3.45 14.15
CA ARG A 91 -22.54 4.63 13.70
C ARG A 91 -22.07 5.15 12.33
N VAL A 92 -20.76 5.16 12.10
CA VAL A 92 -20.14 5.60 10.84
C VAL A 92 -20.42 4.58 9.74
N SER A 93 -20.16 3.29 10.02
CA SER A 93 -20.42 2.20 9.09
C SER A 93 -21.89 2.13 8.66
N ALA A 94 -22.84 2.27 9.61
CA ALA A 94 -24.27 2.30 9.30
C ALA A 94 -24.67 3.50 8.41
N ALA A 95 -24.12 4.69 8.67
CA ALA A 95 -24.37 5.86 7.82
C ALA A 95 -23.81 5.66 6.41
N LEU A 96 -22.59 5.13 6.29
CA LEU A 96 -21.96 4.81 5.00
C LEU A 96 -22.71 3.73 4.24
N SER A 97 -23.26 2.71 4.93
CA SER A 97 -24.07 1.66 4.29
C SER A 97 -25.31 2.25 3.61
N ARG A 98 -26.07 3.08 4.33
CA ARG A 98 -27.26 3.76 3.78
C ARG A 98 -26.91 4.67 2.60
N LEU A 99 -25.77 5.36 2.67
CA LEU A 99 -25.29 6.18 1.55
C LEU A 99 -24.95 5.30 0.34
N ARG A 100 -24.25 4.18 0.52
CA ARG A 100 -23.90 3.24 -0.56
C ARG A 100 -25.14 2.61 -1.19
N GLU A 101 -26.14 2.26 -0.41
CA GLU A 101 -27.44 1.76 -0.91
C GLU A 101 -28.15 2.82 -1.74
N THR A 102 -28.17 4.06 -1.26
CA THR A 102 -28.75 5.20 -1.99
C THR A 102 -28.04 5.42 -3.32
N ILE A 103 -26.71 5.49 -3.31
CA ILE A 103 -25.90 5.63 -4.53
C ILE A 103 -26.20 4.46 -5.49
N SER A 104 -26.21 3.23 -4.98
CA SER A 104 -26.48 2.03 -5.79
C SER A 104 -27.86 2.07 -6.46
N ALA A 105 -28.88 2.59 -5.79
CA ALA A 105 -30.22 2.74 -6.35
C ALA A 105 -30.22 3.69 -7.56
N PHE A 106 -29.50 4.81 -7.48
CA PHE A 106 -29.35 5.73 -8.60
C PHE A 106 -28.51 5.14 -9.72
N THR A 107 -27.36 4.54 -9.42
CA THR A 107 -26.43 4.01 -10.42
C THR A 107 -27.03 2.84 -11.22
N ARG A 108 -27.81 1.96 -10.58
CA ARG A 108 -28.39 0.78 -11.23
C ARG A 108 -29.67 1.06 -12.02
N SER A 109 -30.29 2.23 -11.84
CA SER A 109 -31.55 2.60 -12.50
C SER A 109 -31.34 3.79 -13.44
N PRO A 110 -31.34 3.58 -14.77
CA PRO A 110 -31.24 4.67 -15.74
C PRO A 110 -32.33 5.74 -15.54
N LYS A 111 -33.53 5.33 -15.10
CA LYS A 111 -34.64 6.23 -14.79
C LYS A 111 -34.31 7.13 -13.59
N LEU A 112 -33.86 6.55 -12.48
CA LEU A 112 -33.52 7.31 -11.27
C LEU A 112 -32.30 8.21 -11.52
N SER A 113 -31.27 7.72 -12.22
CA SER A 113 -30.12 8.54 -12.64
C SER A 113 -30.54 9.77 -13.45
N ARG A 114 -31.44 9.62 -14.45
CA ARG A 114 -31.95 10.77 -15.22
C ARG A 114 -32.75 11.74 -14.34
N GLN A 115 -33.51 11.23 -13.37
CA GLN A 115 -34.27 12.08 -12.43
C GLN A 115 -33.33 12.86 -11.50
N LEU A 116 -32.27 12.23 -10.99
CA LEU A 116 -31.26 12.88 -10.16
C LEU A 116 -30.57 14.03 -10.91
N LEU A 117 -30.11 13.79 -12.13
CA LEU A 117 -29.48 14.81 -12.98
C LEU A 117 -30.41 16.01 -13.25
N LYS A 118 -31.71 15.78 -13.40
CA LYS A 118 -32.69 16.87 -13.57
C LYS A 118 -32.88 17.71 -12.30
N LYS A 119 -32.62 17.16 -11.11
CA LYS A 119 -32.81 17.82 -9.82
C LYS A 119 -31.53 18.47 -9.26
N GLN A 120 -30.36 18.11 -9.80
CA GLN A 120 -29.06 18.70 -9.45
C GLN A 120 -28.71 19.96 -10.25
N LYS A 121 -29.57 20.36 -11.19
CA LYS A 121 -29.55 21.67 -11.85
C LYS A 121 -30.49 22.62 -11.12
#